data_AF-D4CXQ8-F1
#
_entry.id   AF-D4CXQ8-F1
#
_cell.length_a   1.000
_cell.length_b   1.000
_cell.length_c   1.000
_cell.angle_alpha   90.00
_cell.angle_beta   90.00
_cell.angle_gamma   90.00
#
_symmetry.space_group_name_H-M   'P 1'
#
loop_
_entity.id
_entity.type
_entity.pdbx_description
1 polymer ?
#
loop_
_entity_poly.entity_id
_entity_poly.type
_entity_poly.pdbx_seq_one_letter_code
_entity_poly.pdbx_strand_id
1 'polypeptide(L)'
;MYCTDIKNLIEKINNIQEEITERKIKISSLENEKNSKKERNSQKFKIRFEQIDRNEKEIKSLSDNRFFNYIRLFDFLNSNDITQNKDFEVNEELGCLVKRPKSITEINISNSSVGLDGKSISYKIKEKYPINSMEYSFYSKETNLPLVPKNIIIKYDDYVDSFFENYFRYFNSNNKNNFISRYIFEPKMIKEIIFNFDEIVNEDNHYLKFFSIKYKDKNFIKILIENTKKIKTFNITKKSNEAFKKLIFSYSENDETYNEIKFNKNESSFNLNKANDFIIKIEDNKDEVKQNNNTVVKEKILESKDIVFGKGIYALKNTDISIESIKITLPFSASEKLREKFTELQKNIDDYFENSAGVITLKQDKIKNVSETFDDVIAQLKFLDDEKSIKDNENALNFYFNKDKSLLYTSSFFNKYDFYISYQYKEKQSVIDSEYFTPILFEFSLKG
;
A
#
# COMPACT_ATOMS: atom_id res chain seq x y z
N MET A 1 35.16 -1.55 -80.55
CA MET A 1 34.91 -2.07 -79.19
C MET A 1 34.26 -1.01 -78.31
N TYR A 2 34.88 0.17 -78.09
CA TYR A 2 34.36 1.23 -77.20
C TYR A 2 33.00 1.86 -77.55
N CYS A 3 32.53 1.80 -78.80
CA CYS A 3 31.30 2.49 -79.21
C CYS A 3 30.03 1.86 -78.62
N THR A 4 30.02 0.53 -78.44
CA THR A 4 28.88 -0.20 -77.84
C THR A 4 28.80 0.06 -76.35
N ASP A 5 29.94 0.09 -75.65
CA ASP A 5 30.01 0.35 -74.21
C ASP A 5 29.58 1.78 -73.88
N ILE A 6 29.97 2.76 -74.70
CA ILE A 6 29.52 4.15 -74.57
C ILE A 6 28.01 4.27 -74.79
N LYS A 7 27.44 3.59 -75.80
CA LYS A 7 25.99 3.61 -76.03
C LYS A 7 25.21 2.99 -74.87
N ASN A 8 25.68 1.87 -74.33
CA ASN A 8 25.07 1.23 -73.15
C ASN A 8 25.14 2.13 -71.91
N LEU A 9 26.21 2.91 -71.74
CA LEU A 9 26.33 3.88 -70.66
C LEU A 9 25.36 5.06 -70.84
N ILE A 10 25.22 5.58 -72.06
CA ILE A 10 24.25 6.65 -72.36
C ILE A 10 22.81 6.19 -72.07
N GLU A 11 22.46 4.97 -72.48
CA GLU A 11 21.14 4.40 -72.22
C GLU A 11 20.87 4.24 -70.71
N LYS A 12 21.86 3.76 -69.94
CA LYS A 12 21.76 3.71 -68.47
C LYS A 12 21.59 5.10 -67.85
N ILE A 13 22.32 6.10 -68.34
CA ILE A 13 22.21 7.48 -67.86
C ILE A 13 20.81 8.02 -68.13
N ASN A 14 20.28 7.80 -69.33
CA ASN A 14 18.94 8.27 -69.69
C ASN A 14 17.86 7.60 -68.83
N ASN A 15 17.95 6.28 -68.62
CA ASN A 15 17.01 5.56 -67.74
C ASN A 15 17.05 6.10 -66.30
N ILE A 16 18.25 6.37 -65.76
CA ILE A 16 18.39 6.97 -64.42
C ILE A 16 17.81 8.39 -64.39
N GLN A 17 17.95 9.18 -65.45
CA GLN A 17 17.37 10.52 -65.54
C GLN A 17 15.84 10.47 -65.56
N GLU A 18 15.24 9.51 -66.27
CA GLU A 18 13.81 9.27 -66.27
C GLU A 18 13.31 8.89 -64.87
N GLU A 19 13.97 7.93 -64.20
CA GLU A 19 13.62 7.53 -62.83
C GLU A 19 13.69 8.71 -61.83
N ILE A 20 14.72 9.56 -61.94
CA ILE A 20 14.85 10.76 -61.10
C ILE A 20 13.68 11.72 -61.35
N THR A 21 13.26 11.85 -62.60
CA THR A 21 12.16 12.74 -63.00
C THR A 21 10.83 12.25 -62.44
N GLU A 22 10.54 10.95 -62.57
CA GLU A 22 9.35 10.32 -61.99
C GLU A 22 9.33 10.46 -60.46
N ARG A 23 10.48 10.22 -59.80
CA ARG A 23 10.60 10.39 -58.34
C ARG A 23 10.37 11.84 -57.91
N LYS A 24 10.88 12.84 -58.64
CA LYS A 24 10.63 14.26 -58.35
C LYS A 24 9.15 14.62 -58.45
N ILE A 25 8.46 14.12 -59.48
CA ILE A 25 7.01 14.31 -59.64
C ILE A 25 6.27 13.70 -58.43
N LYS A 26 6.65 12.49 -58.02
CA LYS A 26 6.06 11.81 -56.86
C LYS A 26 6.29 12.56 -55.55
N ILE A 27 7.49 13.10 -55.33
CA ILE A 27 7.81 13.92 -54.15
C ILE A 27 6.95 15.19 -54.13
N SER A 28 6.84 15.90 -55.25
CA SER A 28 6.02 17.12 -55.33
C SER A 28 4.54 16.83 -55.07
N SER A 29 4.02 15.71 -55.58
CA SER A 29 2.66 15.25 -55.29
C SER A 29 2.44 14.96 -53.79
N LEU A 30 3.38 14.29 -53.13
CA LEU A 30 3.31 13.99 -51.70
C LEU A 30 3.41 15.25 -50.83
N GLU A 31 4.22 16.23 -51.22
CA GLU A 31 4.31 17.53 -50.53
C GLU A 31 3.00 18.31 -50.61
N ASN A 32 2.36 18.32 -51.78
CA ASN A 32 1.05 18.95 -51.96
C ASN A 32 -0.03 18.25 -51.10
N GLU A 33 -0.02 16.91 -51.05
CA GLU A 33 -0.94 16.15 -50.20
C GLU A 33 -0.71 16.42 -48.71
N LYS A 34 0.55 16.51 -48.27
CA LYS A 34 0.92 16.88 -46.89
C LYS A 34 0.42 18.27 -46.53
N ASN A 35 0.60 19.25 -47.41
CA ASN A 35 0.14 20.63 -47.20
C ASN A 35 -1.39 20.71 -47.12
N SER A 36 -2.10 20.04 -48.04
CA SER A 36 -3.56 19.94 -48.01
C SER A 36 -4.07 19.28 -46.72
N LYS A 37 -3.45 18.20 -46.26
CA LYS A 37 -3.79 17.55 -44.98
C LYS A 37 -3.56 18.48 -43.78
N LYS A 38 -2.47 19.26 -43.80
CA LYS A 38 -2.15 20.24 -42.75
C LYS A 38 -3.20 21.36 -42.69
N GLU A 39 -3.58 21.94 -43.82
CA GLU A 39 -4.63 22.96 -43.90
C GLU A 39 -5.99 22.40 -43.45
N ARG A 40 -6.38 21.23 -43.94
CA ARG A 40 -7.62 20.55 -43.54
C ARG A 40 -7.66 20.32 -42.03
N ASN A 41 -6.57 19.88 -41.43
CA ASN A 41 -6.49 19.65 -39.99
C ASN A 41 -6.53 20.97 -39.20
N SER A 42 -5.87 22.01 -39.68
CA SER A 42 -5.93 23.35 -39.09
C SER A 42 -7.35 23.93 -39.11
N GLN A 43 -8.07 23.79 -40.23
CA GLN A 43 -9.46 24.20 -40.35
C GLN A 43 -10.38 23.39 -39.43
N LYS A 44 -10.22 22.06 -39.38
CA LYS A 44 -10.99 21.21 -38.45
C LYS A 44 -10.73 21.56 -36.99
N PHE A 45 -9.49 21.88 -36.64
CA PHE A 45 -9.13 22.33 -35.29
C PHE A 45 -9.81 23.66 -34.97
N LYS A 46 -9.74 24.64 -35.89
CA LYS A 46 -10.41 25.94 -35.73
C LYS A 46 -11.91 25.79 -35.52
N ILE A 47 -12.58 24.98 -36.33
CA ILE A 47 -14.03 24.70 -36.19
C ILE A 47 -14.34 24.09 -34.82
N ARG A 48 -13.56 23.08 -34.39
CA ARG A 48 -13.75 22.47 -33.06
C ARG A 48 -13.49 23.44 -31.92
N PHE A 49 -12.46 24.27 -32.03
CA PHE A 49 -12.14 25.30 -31.05
C PHE A 49 -13.27 26.33 -30.93
N GLU A 50 -13.76 26.84 -32.05
CA GLU A 50 -14.91 27.76 -32.07
C GLU A 50 -16.17 27.12 -31.49
N GLN A 51 -16.37 25.82 -31.68
CA GLN A 51 -17.50 25.10 -31.11
C GLN A 51 -17.35 24.91 -29.60
N ILE A 52 -16.14 24.63 -29.11
CA ILE A 52 -15.84 24.59 -27.66
C ILE A 52 -16.08 25.98 -27.04
N ASP A 53 -15.56 27.06 -27.65
CA ASP A 53 -15.75 28.44 -27.17
C ASP A 53 -17.25 28.84 -27.13
N ARG A 54 -18.04 28.43 -28.13
CA ARG A 54 -19.51 28.62 -28.09
C ARG A 54 -20.15 27.84 -26.96
N ASN A 55 -19.81 26.57 -26.79
CA ASN A 55 -20.36 25.74 -25.71
C ASN A 55 -19.95 26.26 -24.33
N GLU A 56 -18.72 26.75 -24.15
CA GLU A 56 -18.28 27.42 -22.92
C GLU A 56 -19.11 28.68 -22.64
N LYS A 57 -19.33 29.52 -23.65
CA LYS A 57 -20.17 30.71 -23.53
C LYS A 57 -21.62 30.36 -23.20
N GLU A 58 -22.15 29.30 -23.81
CA GLU A 58 -23.49 28.79 -23.53
C GLU A 58 -23.59 28.23 -22.10
N ILE A 59 -22.64 27.39 -21.67
CA ILE A 59 -22.52 26.92 -20.28
C ILE A 59 -22.43 28.09 -19.32
N LYS A 60 -21.64 29.12 -19.63
CA LYS A 60 -21.53 30.34 -18.82
C LYS A 60 -22.88 31.06 -18.73
N SER A 61 -23.58 31.23 -19.85
CA SER A 61 -24.92 31.84 -19.89
C SER A 61 -26.00 31.02 -19.17
N LEU A 62 -25.89 29.69 -19.18
CA LEU A 62 -26.78 28.76 -18.46
C LEU A 62 -26.42 28.66 -16.98
N SER A 63 -25.15 28.90 -16.63
CA SER A 63 -24.64 28.99 -15.27
C SER A 63 -25.00 30.33 -14.63
N ASP A 64 -25.12 31.39 -15.43
CA ASP A 64 -25.78 32.66 -15.10
C ASP A 64 -27.32 32.50 -14.99
N ASN A 65 -27.77 31.33 -14.54
CA ASN A 65 -29.17 31.01 -14.31
C ASN A 65 -29.73 31.95 -13.25
N ARG A 66 -30.93 32.49 -13.52
CA ARG A 66 -31.64 33.57 -12.79
C ARG A 66 -31.94 33.31 -11.29
N PHE A 67 -31.39 32.25 -10.72
CA PHE A 67 -31.55 31.83 -9.32
C PHE A 67 -30.27 31.92 -8.48
N PHE A 68 -29.09 32.07 -9.09
CA PHE A 68 -27.82 32.28 -8.39
C PHE A 68 -27.06 33.40 -9.07
N ASN A 69 -26.97 34.56 -8.41
CA ASN A 69 -26.31 35.73 -9.00
C ASN A 69 -24.78 35.68 -8.85
N TYR A 70 -24.24 34.78 -8.01
CA TYR A 70 -22.81 34.74 -7.71
C TYR A 70 -22.32 33.30 -7.54
N ILE A 71 -21.63 32.78 -8.55
CA ILE A 71 -20.85 31.55 -8.44
C ILE A 71 -19.38 31.94 -8.30
N ARG A 72 -18.79 31.76 -7.12
CA ARG A 72 -17.33 31.80 -6.95
C ARG A 72 -16.82 30.36 -6.93
N LEU A 73 -16.38 29.91 -8.09
CA LEU A 73 -15.63 28.68 -8.24
C LEU A 73 -14.23 28.92 -7.66
N PHE A 74 -13.87 28.18 -6.62
CA PHE A 74 -12.48 28.07 -6.17
C PHE A 74 -11.81 26.93 -6.93
N ASP A 75 -11.79 27.05 -8.26
CA ASP A 75 -10.82 26.34 -9.09
C ASP A 75 -9.57 27.23 -9.09
N PHE A 76 -8.41 26.67 -8.74
CA PHE A 76 -7.13 27.39 -8.60
C PHE A 76 -7.11 28.41 -7.45
N LEU A 77 -7.10 27.95 -6.20
CA LEU A 77 -6.92 28.77 -5.00
C LEU A 77 -5.76 29.78 -5.21
N ASN A 78 -6.11 31.05 -5.34
CA ASN A 78 -5.13 32.13 -5.41
C ASN A 78 -4.52 32.28 -4.02
N SER A 79 -3.19 32.31 -3.90
CA SER A 79 -2.49 32.52 -2.63
C SER A 79 -2.97 33.77 -1.89
N ASN A 80 -3.49 34.76 -2.61
CA ASN A 80 -4.02 36.01 -2.06
C ASN A 80 -5.36 35.84 -1.32
N ASP A 81 -6.12 34.79 -1.60
CA ASP A 81 -7.39 34.49 -0.92
C ASP A 81 -7.18 33.78 0.44
N ILE A 82 -5.94 33.34 0.70
CA ILE A 82 -5.54 32.59 1.90
C ILE A 82 -5.05 33.57 2.97
N THR A 83 -5.89 33.85 3.97
CA THR A 83 -5.54 34.77 5.06
C THR A 83 -4.67 34.12 6.11
N GLN A 84 -4.79 32.81 6.29
CA GLN A 84 -3.93 32.04 7.17
C GLN A 84 -3.78 30.61 6.65
N ASN A 85 -2.54 30.17 6.56
CA ASN A 85 -2.19 28.80 6.21
C ASN A 85 -1.28 28.24 7.30
N LYS A 86 -1.74 27.19 7.97
CA LYS A 86 -0.93 26.42 8.90
C LYS A 86 -0.67 25.04 8.31
N ASP A 87 0.55 24.86 7.81
CA ASP A 87 1.11 23.58 7.36
C ASP A 87 0.43 22.94 6.13
N PHE A 88 -0.26 23.72 5.29
CA PHE A 88 -0.55 23.37 3.90
C PHE A 88 0.41 24.09 2.93
N GLU A 89 0.56 23.54 1.74
CA GLU A 89 1.28 24.11 0.60
C GLU A 89 0.32 24.18 -0.59
N VAL A 90 0.34 25.30 -1.31
CA VAL A 90 -0.42 25.44 -2.55
C VAL A 90 0.40 24.81 -3.67
N ASN A 91 -0.11 23.75 -4.30
CA ASN A 91 0.45 23.25 -5.54
C ASN A 91 -0.20 24.04 -6.69
N GLU A 92 0.53 25.05 -7.16
CA GLU A 92 0.06 25.97 -8.22
C GLU A 92 -0.14 25.25 -9.57
N GLU A 93 0.61 24.19 -9.84
CA GLU A 93 0.48 23.41 -11.08
C GLU A 93 -0.80 22.57 -11.12
N LEU A 94 -1.27 22.10 -9.96
CA LEU A 94 -2.44 21.21 -9.81
C LEU A 94 -3.67 21.92 -9.25
N GLY A 95 -3.54 23.16 -8.79
CA GLY A 95 -4.63 23.92 -8.19
C GLY A 95 -5.15 23.35 -6.86
N CYS A 96 -4.32 22.64 -6.10
CA CYS A 96 -4.73 21.96 -4.87
C CYS A 96 -3.87 22.30 -3.65
N LEU A 97 -4.40 22.09 -2.44
CA LEU A 97 -3.64 22.19 -1.19
C LEU A 97 -3.04 20.84 -0.81
N VAL A 98 -1.72 20.80 -0.65
CA VAL A 98 -0.98 19.63 -0.19
C VAL A 98 -0.57 19.85 1.26
N LYS A 99 -0.74 18.85 2.12
CA LYS A 99 -0.24 18.99 3.50
C LYS A 99 1.28 18.92 3.53
N ARG A 100 1.92 19.82 4.28
CA ARG A 100 3.36 19.80 4.49
C ARG A 100 3.74 18.64 5.42
N PRO A 101 4.71 17.82 5.02
CA PRO A 101 5.20 16.76 5.87
C PRO A 101 5.93 17.33 7.09
N LYS A 102 5.69 16.74 8.26
CA LYS A 102 6.48 16.95 9.48
C LYS A 102 7.88 16.35 9.31
N SER A 103 7.94 15.17 8.70
CA SER A 103 9.17 14.45 8.41
C SER A 103 8.96 13.47 7.26
N ILE A 104 9.98 13.31 6.42
CA ILE A 104 10.03 12.29 5.36
C ILE A 104 11.19 11.37 5.70
N THR A 105 10.93 10.07 5.82
CA THR A 105 11.98 9.06 6.04
C THR A 105 12.03 8.15 4.82
N GLU A 106 13.18 8.05 4.17
CA GLU A 106 13.41 7.06 3.11
C GLU A 106 13.56 5.67 3.73
N ILE A 107 12.85 4.68 3.20
CA ILE A 107 12.83 3.31 3.72
C ILE A 107 13.79 2.45 2.92
N ASN A 108 14.69 1.78 3.64
CA ASN A 108 15.70 0.93 3.04
C ASN A 108 15.10 -0.36 2.48
N ILE A 109 15.41 -0.63 1.21
CA ILE A 109 15.13 -1.90 0.55
C ILE A 109 16.16 -2.92 1.02
N SER A 110 15.70 -4.09 1.46
CA SER A 110 16.57 -5.17 1.97
C SER A 110 17.24 -5.97 0.86
N ASN A 111 16.48 -6.26 -0.19
CA ASN A 111 16.90 -7.06 -1.32
C ASN A 111 15.95 -6.79 -2.50
N SER A 112 16.48 -6.87 -3.71
CA SER A 112 15.71 -6.95 -4.95
C SER A 112 15.97 -8.29 -5.64
N SER A 113 14.97 -8.81 -6.33
CA SER A 113 15.13 -10.01 -7.16
C SER A 113 14.31 -9.88 -8.42
N VAL A 114 14.92 -10.22 -9.54
CA VAL A 114 14.24 -10.25 -10.85
C VAL A 114 13.68 -11.65 -11.07
N GLY A 115 12.47 -11.73 -11.61
CA GLY A 115 11.83 -12.99 -11.94
C GLY A 115 12.58 -13.75 -13.03
N LEU A 116 12.36 -15.08 -13.09
CA LEU A 116 13.02 -15.95 -14.07
C LEU A 116 12.77 -15.55 -15.53
N ASP A 117 11.63 -14.91 -15.80
CA ASP A 117 11.26 -14.40 -17.12
C ASP A 117 11.84 -13.01 -17.43
N GLY A 118 12.50 -12.37 -16.46
CA GLY A 118 13.02 -11.00 -16.57
C GLY A 118 11.94 -9.92 -16.61
N LYS A 119 10.66 -10.29 -16.48
CA LYS A 119 9.51 -9.37 -16.64
C LYS A 119 8.90 -8.95 -15.32
N SER A 120 9.53 -9.30 -14.21
CA SER A 120 9.10 -8.91 -12.88
C SER A 120 10.29 -8.55 -12.02
N ILE A 121 10.10 -7.57 -11.14
CA ILE A 121 11.09 -7.19 -10.14
C ILE A 121 10.38 -7.08 -8.79
N SER A 122 10.91 -7.83 -7.83
CA SER A 122 10.43 -7.87 -6.45
C SER A 122 11.40 -7.12 -5.55
N TYR A 123 10.87 -6.32 -4.63
CA TYR A 123 11.63 -5.61 -3.61
C TYR A 123 11.09 -5.97 -2.24
N LYS A 124 11.97 -6.50 -1.37
CA LYS A 124 11.64 -6.85 0.00
C LYS A 124 12.06 -5.73 0.94
N ILE A 125 11.20 -5.37 1.88
CA ILE A 125 11.44 -4.31 2.85
C ILE A 125 11.81 -4.95 4.19
N LYS A 126 12.89 -4.49 4.81
CA LYS A 126 13.42 -5.08 6.06
C LYS A 126 12.65 -4.62 7.29
N GLU A 127 12.29 -3.35 7.31
CA GLU A 127 11.82 -2.65 8.51
C GLU A 127 10.30 -2.44 8.44
N LYS A 128 9.62 -2.63 9.58
CA LYS A 128 8.18 -2.37 9.71
C LYS A 128 7.93 -0.88 9.92
N TYR A 129 8.08 -0.08 8.87
CA TYR A 129 7.67 1.32 8.84
C TYR A 129 6.35 1.49 8.08
N PRO A 130 5.47 2.41 8.50
CA PRO A 130 4.33 2.83 7.69
C PRO A 130 4.86 3.50 6.41
N ILE A 131 4.59 2.89 5.27
CA ILE A 131 4.93 3.45 3.96
C ILE A 131 3.65 4.04 3.38
N ASN A 132 3.71 5.30 2.98
CA ASN A 132 2.60 6.02 2.37
C ASN A 132 3.02 6.78 1.11
N SER A 133 4.24 6.60 0.63
CA SER A 133 4.65 7.13 -0.67
C SER A 133 5.75 6.25 -1.30
N MET A 134 5.74 6.18 -2.62
CA MET A 134 6.79 5.52 -3.40
C MET A 134 7.15 6.35 -4.63
N GLU A 135 8.40 6.23 -5.06
CA GLU A 135 8.86 6.71 -6.36
C GLU A 135 9.51 5.55 -7.10
N TYR A 136 9.21 5.37 -8.38
CA TYR A 136 9.84 4.33 -9.18
C TYR A 136 10.10 4.75 -10.63
N SER A 137 11.07 4.08 -11.24
CA SER A 137 11.41 4.18 -12.67
C SER A 137 11.98 2.86 -13.15
N PHE A 138 11.50 2.37 -14.28
CA PHE A 138 11.95 1.12 -14.89
C PHE A 138 12.17 1.33 -16.38
N TYR A 139 13.12 0.60 -16.97
CA TYR A 139 13.45 0.72 -18.39
C TYR A 139 13.53 -0.67 -19.04
N SER A 140 13.20 -0.74 -20.33
CA SER A 140 13.29 -1.97 -21.12
C SER A 140 14.75 -2.35 -21.33
N LYS A 141 15.10 -3.62 -21.16
CA LYS A 141 16.46 -4.11 -21.44
C LYS A 141 16.83 -4.00 -22.92
N GLU A 142 15.85 -4.15 -23.80
CA GLU A 142 16.05 -4.17 -25.25
C GLU A 142 16.15 -2.75 -25.84
N THR A 143 15.22 -1.87 -25.44
CA THR A 143 15.10 -0.54 -26.06
C THR A 143 15.64 0.59 -25.19
N ASN A 144 15.89 0.34 -23.90
CA ASN A 144 16.19 1.33 -22.88
C ASN A 144 15.13 2.46 -22.77
N LEU A 145 13.92 2.20 -23.25
CA LEU A 145 12.77 3.10 -23.08
C LEU A 145 12.09 2.87 -21.73
N PRO A 146 11.46 3.91 -21.13
CA PRO A 146 10.75 3.75 -19.87
C PRO A 146 9.61 2.73 -19.95
N LEU A 147 9.46 1.91 -18.91
CA LEU A 147 8.39 0.92 -18.75
C LEU A 147 7.35 1.38 -17.73
N VAL A 148 6.10 1.04 -18.03
CA VAL A 148 4.98 1.14 -17.09
C VAL A 148 4.63 -0.27 -16.62
N PRO A 149 4.54 -0.52 -15.29
CA PRO A 149 4.10 -1.81 -14.79
C PRO A 149 2.67 -2.13 -15.24
N LYS A 150 2.46 -3.35 -15.73
CA LYS A 150 1.12 -3.89 -16.05
C LYS A 150 0.27 -4.05 -14.79
N ASN A 151 0.91 -4.48 -13.71
CA ASN A 151 0.33 -4.50 -12.38
C ASN A 151 1.43 -4.40 -11.33
N ILE A 152 1.02 -4.04 -10.12
CA ILE A 152 1.89 -3.97 -8.95
C ILE A 152 1.21 -4.78 -7.84
N ILE A 153 1.91 -5.76 -7.32
CA ILE A 153 1.44 -6.62 -6.22
C ILE A 153 2.12 -6.16 -4.94
N ILE A 154 1.33 -5.96 -3.89
CA ILE A 154 1.81 -5.58 -2.57
C ILE A 154 1.51 -6.72 -1.60
N LYS A 155 2.54 -7.24 -0.96
CA LYS A 155 2.40 -8.27 0.07
C LYS A 155 2.63 -7.67 1.45
N TYR A 156 1.77 -8.09 2.36
CA TYR A 156 1.84 -7.79 3.79
C TYR A 156 2.15 -9.09 4.54
N ASP A 157 2.12 -9.06 5.87
CA ASP A 157 2.36 -10.27 6.66
C ASP A 157 1.20 -11.28 6.56
N ASP A 158 -0.03 -10.81 6.35
CA ASP A 158 -1.26 -11.60 6.43
C ASP A 158 -2.15 -11.56 5.18
N TYR A 159 -1.88 -10.67 4.21
CA TYR A 159 -2.61 -10.63 2.95
C TYR A 159 -1.74 -10.20 1.77
N VAL A 160 -2.28 -10.38 0.56
CA VAL A 160 -1.72 -9.89 -0.69
C VAL A 160 -2.77 -9.01 -1.34
N ASP A 161 -2.35 -7.85 -1.82
CA ASP A 161 -3.19 -6.86 -2.48
C ASP A 161 -2.59 -6.53 -3.86
N SER A 162 -3.44 -6.06 -4.76
CA SER A 162 -2.98 -5.45 -5.99
C SER A 162 -3.10 -3.94 -5.82
N PHE A 163 -2.04 -3.21 -6.16
CA PHE A 163 -2.17 -1.78 -6.29
C PHE A 163 -3.06 -1.49 -7.51
N PHE A 164 -4.35 -1.26 -7.26
CA PHE A 164 -5.34 -0.98 -8.29
C PHE A 164 -5.83 0.46 -8.11
N GLU A 165 -5.33 1.39 -8.91
CA GLU A 165 -5.82 2.77 -8.89
C GLU A 165 -6.88 2.98 -9.98
N ASN A 166 -8.16 3.02 -9.58
CA ASN A 166 -9.21 3.63 -10.41
C ASN A 166 -9.21 5.17 -10.32
N TYR A 167 -8.27 5.77 -9.58
CA TYR A 167 -8.20 7.21 -9.31
C TYR A 167 -6.76 7.74 -9.38
N PHE A 168 -6.14 7.55 -10.54
CA PHE A 168 -4.87 8.21 -10.87
C PHE A 168 -5.01 9.73 -10.80
N ARG A 169 -4.12 10.41 -10.06
CA ARG A 169 -3.67 11.76 -10.44
C ARG A 169 -2.16 11.72 -10.63
N TYR A 170 -1.80 11.85 -11.90
CA TYR A 170 -0.47 11.80 -12.52
C TYR A 170 0.53 12.76 -11.85
N PHE A 171 1.58 12.23 -11.20
CA PHE A 171 2.84 12.96 -10.99
C PHE A 171 3.88 12.38 -11.94
N ASN A 172 3.88 12.86 -13.18
CA ASN A 172 5.05 12.72 -14.03
C ASN A 172 5.81 14.03 -13.93
N SER A 173 6.79 14.08 -13.03
CA SER A 173 7.81 15.11 -13.14
C SER A 173 8.67 14.72 -14.33
N ASN A 174 8.28 15.18 -15.52
CA ASN A 174 9.18 15.21 -16.66
C ASN A 174 10.30 16.22 -16.33
N ASN A 175 11.23 15.81 -15.49
CA ASN A 175 12.55 16.42 -15.51
C ASN A 175 13.16 16.01 -16.85
N LYS A 176 13.72 16.97 -17.59
CA LYS A 176 14.20 16.83 -18.98
C LYS A 176 15.13 15.63 -19.26
N ASN A 177 15.57 14.92 -18.21
CA ASN A 177 16.57 13.85 -18.27
C ASN A 177 16.09 12.46 -17.74
N ASN A 178 15.00 12.32 -16.97
CA ASN A 178 14.60 11.03 -16.35
C ASN A 178 13.06 10.86 -16.22
N PHE A 179 12.54 9.63 -16.38
CA PHE A 179 11.13 9.28 -16.18
C PHE A 179 10.92 8.71 -14.76
N ILE A 180 10.44 9.49 -13.79
CA ILE A 180 10.19 9.02 -12.42
C ILE A 180 8.71 9.17 -12.09
N SER A 181 8.06 8.06 -11.72
CA SER A 181 6.67 8.05 -11.27
C SER A 181 6.62 8.13 -9.74
N ARG A 182 5.85 9.08 -9.19
CA ARG A 182 5.65 9.23 -7.74
C ARG A 182 4.20 8.95 -7.35
N TYR A 183 4.03 8.20 -6.27
CA TYR A 183 2.73 7.85 -5.70
C TYR A 183 2.70 8.21 -4.22
N ILE A 184 1.53 8.68 -3.77
CA ILE A 184 1.22 8.85 -2.36
C ILE A 184 -0.08 8.08 -2.14
N PHE A 185 -0.06 7.15 -1.19
CA PHE A 185 -1.14 6.21 -0.95
C PHE A 185 -1.40 6.09 0.55
N GLU A 186 -2.37 5.26 0.92
CA GLU A 186 -2.70 5.00 2.31
C GLU A 186 -1.49 4.44 3.05
N PRO A 187 -1.18 4.87 4.29
CA PRO A 187 -0.12 4.26 5.07
C PRO A 187 -0.34 2.75 5.21
N LYS A 188 0.66 1.97 4.80
CA LYS A 188 0.63 0.52 4.87
C LYS A 188 1.97 -0.05 5.31
N MET A 189 1.94 -1.17 6.04
CA MET A 189 3.14 -1.91 6.47
C MET A 189 3.54 -2.93 5.40
N ILE A 190 4.19 -2.45 4.34
CA ILE A 190 4.53 -3.28 3.17
C ILE A 190 5.74 -4.17 3.49
N LYS A 191 5.63 -5.47 3.20
CA LYS A 191 6.71 -6.45 3.33
C LYS A 191 7.46 -6.66 2.03
N GLU A 192 6.72 -6.75 0.94
CA GLU A 192 7.27 -6.97 -0.39
C GLU A 192 6.37 -6.28 -1.42
N ILE A 193 6.99 -5.65 -2.42
CA ILE A 193 6.30 -5.14 -3.60
C ILE A 193 6.85 -5.85 -4.84
N ILE A 194 5.99 -6.14 -5.80
CA ILE A 194 6.35 -6.80 -7.06
C ILE A 194 5.76 -6.01 -8.20
N PHE A 195 6.62 -5.56 -9.12
CA PHE A 195 6.21 -4.91 -10.36
C PHE A 195 6.28 -5.94 -11.48
N ASN A 196 5.21 -6.09 -12.26
CA ASN A 196 5.23 -6.96 -13.45
C ASN A 196 5.04 -6.13 -14.72
N PHE A 197 5.73 -6.52 -15.79
CA PHE A 197 5.80 -5.81 -17.06
C PHE A 197 5.47 -6.77 -18.21
N ASP A 198 5.15 -6.22 -19.39
CA ASP A 198 5.00 -7.02 -20.61
C ASP A 198 6.36 -7.28 -21.31
N GLU A 199 7.40 -6.52 -20.95
CA GLU A 199 8.77 -6.58 -21.49
C GLU A 199 9.82 -6.94 -20.42
N ILE A 200 11.02 -7.35 -20.86
CA ILE A 200 12.14 -7.63 -19.98
C ILE A 200 12.71 -6.32 -19.41
N VAL A 201 12.84 -6.26 -18.09
CA VAL A 201 13.33 -5.09 -17.36
C VAL A 201 14.86 -5.04 -17.41
N ASN A 202 15.40 -3.82 -17.52
CA ASN A 202 16.82 -3.55 -17.35
C ASN A 202 17.17 -3.53 -15.86
N GLU A 203 17.87 -4.57 -15.39
CA GLU A 203 18.25 -4.74 -13.99
C GLU A 203 19.27 -3.69 -13.51
N ASP A 204 20.07 -3.15 -14.43
CA ASP A 204 21.11 -2.16 -14.12
C ASP A 204 20.56 -0.71 -14.16
N ASN A 205 19.39 -0.52 -14.75
CA ASN A 205 18.74 0.79 -14.91
C ASN A 205 17.30 0.73 -14.38
N HIS A 206 17.18 0.68 -13.06
CA HIS A 206 15.91 0.82 -12.36
C HIS A 206 16.05 1.66 -11.10
N TYR A 207 14.95 2.22 -10.63
CA TYR A 207 14.88 3.05 -9.45
C TYR A 207 13.61 2.72 -8.68
N LEU A 208 13.74 2.54 -7.36
CA LEU A 208 12.62 2.47 -6.44
C LEU A 208 13.02 3.11 -5.13
N LYS A 209 12.18 4.01 -4.62
CA LYS A 209 12.27 4.54 -3.27
C LYS A 209 10.92 4.44 -2.59
N PHE A 210 10.95 4.08 -1.32
CA PHE A 210 9.81 4.15 -0.43
C PHE A 210 10.01 5.24 0.60
N PHE A 211 8.91 5.92 0.94
CA PHE A 211 8.92 6.96 1.95
C PHE A 211 7.85 6.71 3.00
N SER A 212 8.26 6.91 4.23
CA SER A 212 7.42 7.03 5.42
C SER A 212 7.28 8.51 5.74
N ILE A 213 6.13 9.08 5.39
CA ILE A 213 5.84 10.51 5.53
C ILE A 213 4.91 10.73 6.72
N LYS A 214 5.37 11.49 7.71
CA LYS A 214 4.54 11.98 8.81
C LYS A 214 4.04 13.38 8.50
N TYR A 215 2.83 13.70 8.92
CA TYR A 215 2.25 15.04 8.80
C TYR A 215 2.05 15.65 10.19
N LYS A 216 1.98 16.98 10.27
CA LYS A 216 1.77 17.69 11.55
C LYS A 216 0.31 17.57 11.98
N ASP A 217 0.04 17.69 13.28
CA ASP A 217 -1.32 17.78 13.84
C ASP A 217 -1.90 19.20 13.75
N LYS A 218 -3.24 19.30 13.67
CA LYS A 218 -4.01 20.56 13.65
C LYS A 218 -3.68 21.43 12.43
N ASN A 219 -3.85 20.85 11.25
CA ASN A 219 -3.68 21.57 9.99
C ASN A 219 -4.96 22.32 9.68
N PHE A 220 -4.85 23.61 9.35
CA PHE A 220 -6.00 24.35 8.88
C PHE A 220 -5.63 25.36 7.81
N ILE A 221 -6.61 25.67 6.98
CA ILE A 221 -6.60 26.82 6.10
C ILE A 221 -7.78 27.72 6.43
N LYS A 222 -7.53 29.04 6.44
CA LYS A 222 -8.56 30.07 6.47
C LYS A 222 -8.58 30.79 5.12
N ILE A 223 -9.76 30.88 4.53
CA ILE A 223 -10.02 31.51 3.25
C ILE A 223 -11.01 32.64 3.48
N LEU A 224 -10.63 33.87 3.12
CA LEU A 224 -11.52 35.02 3.22
C LEU A 224 -12.45 35.08 2.01
N ILE A 225 -13.73 35.26 2.27
CA ILE A 225 -14.78 35.43 1.27
C ILE A 225 -15.34 36.84 1.43
N GLU A 226 -14.97 37.71 0.49
CA GLU A 226 -15.56 39.04 0.37
C GLU A 226 -17.02 38.92 -0.11
N ASN A 227 -17.95 39.42 0.68
CA ASN A 227 -19.39 39.41 0.46
C ASN A 227 -19.92 40.84 0.30
N THR A 228 -19.35 41.56 -0.67
CA THR A 228 -19.68 42.97 -0.95
C THR A 228 -21.16 43.22 -1.27
N LYS A 229 -21.90 42.16 -1.61
CA LYS A 229 -23.31 42.17 -1.99
C LYS A 229 -24.27 41.85 -0.84
N LYS A 230 -23.74 41.60 0.36
CA LYS A 230 -24.53 41.27 1.56
C LYS A 230 -25.48 40.09 1.34
N ILE A 231 -24.99 39.05 0.67
CA ILE A 231 -25.70 37.79 0.47
C ILE A 231 -25.81 37.08 1.82
N LYS A 232 -26.99 36.52 2.12
CA LYS A 232 -27.24 35.81 3.39
C LYS A 232 -27.08 34.31 3.31
N THR A 233 -27.33 33.71 2.15
CA THR A 233 -27.38 32.26 2.00
C THR A 233 -26.35 31.81 0.99
N PHE A 234 -25.56 30.81 1.36
CA PHE A 234 -24.55 30.22 0.48
C PHE A 234 -24.72 28.71 0.42
N ASN A 235 -24.66 28.17 -0.78
CA ASN A 235 -24.46 26.75 -1.05
C ASN A 235 -22.97 26.49 -1.21
N ILE A 236 -22.49 25.40 -0.62
CA ILE A 236 -21.12 24.92 -0.73
C ILE A 236 -21.12 23.47 -1.20
N THR A 237 -20.31 23.18 -2.20
CA THR A 237 -20.04 21.79 -2.62
C THR A 237 -18.58 21.47 -2.41
N LYS A 238 -18.25 20.22 -2.06
CA LYS A 238 -16.88 19.74 -1.90
C LYS A 238 -16.64 18.45 -2.67
N LYS A 239 -15.41 18.26 -3.13
CA LYS A 239 -14.91 16.99 -3.65
C LYS A 239 -13.65 16.68 -2.86
N SER A 240 -13.73 15.71 -1.96
CA SER A 240 -12.63 15.29 -1.09
C SER A 240 -12.58 13.77 -0.98
N ASN A 241 -11.36 13.21 -0.92
CA ASN A 241 -11.17 11.81 -0.57
C ASN A 241 -11.02 11.69 0.96
N GLU A 242 -12.13 11.44 1.66
CA GLU A 242 -12.21 11.41 3.12
C GLU A 242 -12.18 10.00 3.72
N ALA A 243 -11.53 9.05 3.03
CA ALA A 243 -11.50 7.64 3.46
C ALA A 243 -10.91 7.44 4.87
N PHE A 244 -9.98 8.29 5.32
CA PHE A 244 -9.27 8.13 6.60
C PHE A 244 -9.52 9.25 7.61
N LYS A 245 -9.55 10.50 7.17
CA LYS A 245 -9.73 11.65 8.05
C LYS A 245 -10.72 12.62 7.41
N LYS A 246 -11.84 12.84 8.08
CA LYS A 246 -12.87 13.77 7.62
C LYS A 246 -12.37 15.21 7.78
N LEU A 247 -12.61 16.03 6.78
CA LEU A 247 -12.39 17.47 6.88
C LEU A 247 -13.61 18.12 7.54
N ILE A 248 -13.35 19.00 8.50
CA ILE A 248 -14.35 19.87 9.11
C ILE A 248 -14.28 21.21 8.40
N PHE A 249 -15.40 21.62 7.82
CA PHE A 249 -15.57 22.94 7.26
C PHE A 249 -16.37 23.77 8.26
N SER A 250 -15.95 25.00 8.47
CA SER A 250 -16.64 25.94 9.34
C SER A 250 -16.56 27.35 8.77
N TYR A 251 -17.49 28.22 9.16
CA TYR A 251 -17.51 29.62 8.72
C TYR A 251 -17.62 30.59 9.90
N SER A 252 -17.09 31.80 9.72
CA SER A 252 -17.15 32.87 10.73
C SER A 252 -17.25 34.26 10.08
N GLU A 253 -18.14 35.13 10.56
CA GLU A 253 -18.23 36.55 10.15
C GLU A 253 -17.33 37.48 10.99
N ASN A 254 -16.65 36.96 12.02
CA ASN A 254 -15.81 37.75 12.94
C ASN A 254 -14.43 37.13 13.23
N ASP A 255 -14.09 36.00 12.62
CA ASP A 255 -12.88 35.21 12.88
C ASP A 255 -12.68 34.73 14.34
N GLU A 256 -13.72 34.80 15.17
CA GLU A 256 -13.65 34.37 16.58
C GLU A 256 -14.53 33.14 16.80
N THR A 257 -15.79 33.20 16.34
CA THR A 257 -16.77 32.14 16.53
C THR A 257 -17.02 31.43 15.21
N TYR A 258 -16.72 30.14 15.16
CA TYR A 258 -16.85 29.30 13.97
C TYR A 258 -18.06 28.37 14.06
N ASN A 259 -18.90 28.41 13.02
CA ASN A 259 -20.06 27.53 12.87
C ASN A 259 -19.72 26.42 11.88
N GLU A 260 -19.92 25.17 12.26
CA GLU A 260 -19.66 24.01 11.39
C GLU A 260 -20.66 23.97 10.21
N ILE A 261 -20.14 23.68 9.02
CA ILE A 261 -20.90 23.45 7.79
C ILE A 261 -21.15 21.94 7.67
N LYS A 262 -22.41 21.52 7.87
CA LYS A 262 -22.81 20.11 7.81
C LYS A 262 -23.15 19.66 6.40
N PHE A 263 -22.28 18.85 5.81
CA PHE A 263 -22.50 18.30 4.47
C PHE A 263 -23.49 17.12 4.46
N ASN A 264 -24.37 17.12 3.47
CA ASN A 264 -25.09 15.95 3.01
C ASN A 264 -24.42 15.46 1.72
N LYS A 265 -23.75 14.31 1.79
CA LYS A 265 -22.80 13.86 0.76
C LYS A 265 -21.72 14.92 0.51
N ASN A 266 -21.76 15.58 -0.64
CA ASN A 266 -20.78 16.55 -1.10
C ASN A 266 -21.33 17.97 -1.12
N GLU A 267 -22.56 18.20 -0.63
CA GLU A 267 -23.22 19.51 -0.71
C GLU A 267 -23.74 19.96 0.65
N SER A 268 -23.77 21.27 0.88
CA SER A 268 -24.33 21.91 2.07
C SER A 268 -24.85 23.30 1.73
N SER A 269 -25.73 23.83 2.57
CA SER A 269 -26.16 25.23 2.56
C SER A 269 -25.98 25.84 3.95
N PHE A 270 -25.50 27.07 4.07
CA PHE A 270 -25.38 27.78 5.34
C PHE A 270 -25.80 29.24 5.21
N ASN A 271 -26.16 29.86 6.35
CA ASN A 271 -26.63 31.23 6.40
C ASN A 271 -25.69 32.10 7.25
N LEU A 272 -25.36 33.28 6.71
CA LEU A 272 -24.70 34.35 7.44
C LEU A 272 -25.73 35.12 8.27
N ASN A 273 -25.34 35.55 9.48
CA ASN A 273 -26.22 36.30 10.36
C ASN A 273 -26.28 37.78 9.95
N LYS A 274 -25.12 38.37 9.65
CA LYS A 274 -24.98 39.80 9.32
C LYS A 274 -24.82 40.06 7.83
N ALA A 275 -24.56 39.02 7.04
CA ALA A 275 -24.24 39.11 5.62
C ALA A 275 -22.96 39.91 5.37
N ASN A 276 -22.00 39.80 6.28
CA ASN A 276 -20.68 40.42 6.15
C ASN A 276 -19.76 39.54 5.31
N ASP A 277 -18.56 40.06 5.04
CA ASP A 277 -17.42 39.23 4.69
C ASP A 277 -17.23 38.14 5.75
N PHE A 278 -16.80 36.97 5.31
CA PHE A 278 -16.70 35.82 6.19
C PHE A 278 -15.49 34.96 5.83
N ILE A 279 -15.04 34.18 6.81
CA ILE A 279 -13.93 33.25 6.64
C ILE A 279 -14.50 31.85 6.59
N ILE A 280 -14.05 31.05 5.62
CA ILE A 280 -14.18 29.60 5.67
C ILE A 280 -12.90 29.02 6.25
N LYS A 281 -13.02 28.27 7.33
CA LYS A 281 -11.93 27.50 7.92
C LYS A 281 -12.15 26.02 7.63
N ILE A 282 -11.13 25.39 7.08
CA ILE A 282 -11.09 23.96 6.78
C ILE A 282 -10.00 23.35 7.64
N GLU A 283 -10.34 22.39 8.49
CA GLU A 283 -9.39 21.71 9.37
C GLU A 283 -9.60 20.20 9.37
N ASP A 284 -8.57 19.47 9.75
CA ASP A 284 -8.70 18.03 9.93
C ASP A 284 -9.44 17.70 11.24
N ASN A 285 -10.35 16.71 11.19
CA ASN A 285 -11.05 16.29 12.40
C ASN A 285 -10.05 15.81 13.47
N LYS A 286 -10.30 16.19 14.72
CA LYS A 286 -9.52 15.77 15.89
C LYS A 286 -9.78 14.32 16.29
N ASP A 287 -10.87 13.72 15.82
CA ASP A 287 -11.15 12.32 16.12
C ASP A 287 -10.02 11.45 15.55
N GLU A 288 -9.27 10.82 16.46
CA GLU A 288 -8.38 9.73 16.13
C GLU A 288 -9.16 8.74 15.26
N VAL A 289 -8.57 8.30 14.14
CA VAL A 289 -9.10 7.16 13.38
C VAL A 289 -9.32 6.07 14.41
N LYS A 290 -10.57 5.70 14.71
CA LYS A 290 -10.87 4.67 15.71
C LYS A 290 -10.20 3.38 15.26
N GLN A 291 -9.04 3.11 15.82
CA GLN A 291 -8.26 1.93 15.55
C GLN A 291 -8.86 0.81 16.37
N ASN A 292 -9.61 -0.07 15.70
CA ASN A 292 -9.95 -1.34 16.30
C ASN A 292 -8.64 -2.10 16.49
N ASN A 293 -8.13 -2.15 17.73
CA ASN A 293 -7.08 -3.08 18.13
C ASN A 293 -7.64 -4.51 18.03
N ASN A 294 -7.81 -5.00 16.80
CA ASN A 294 -8.31 -6.32 16.54
C ASN A 294 -7.18 -7.31 16.83
N THR A 295 -7.29 -7.96 17.97
CA THR A 295 -6.43 -9.10 18.28
C THR A 295 -7.02 -10.31 17.58
N VAL A 296 -6.32 -10.87 16.60
CA VAL A 296 -6.78 -12.06 15.88
C VAL A 296 -6.18 -13.29 16.55
N VAL A 297 -7.02 -14.27 16.84
CA VAL A 297 -6.60 -15.59 17.31
C VAL A 297 -6.29 -16.46 16.09
N LYS A 298 -5.06 -16.95 15.98
CA LYS A 298 -4.61 -17.86 14.91
C LYS A 298 -4.23 -19.20 15.51
N GLU A 299 -4.38 -20.27 14.73
CA GLU A 299 -3.96 -21.62 15.09
C GLU A 299 -2.73 -22.01 14.28
N LYS A 300 -1.82 -22.80 14.88
CA LYS A 300 -0.63 -23.30 14.22
C LYS A 300 -0.35 -24.73 14.66
N ILE A 301 0.13 -25.54 13.72
CA ILE A 301 0.53 -26.94 13.94
C ILE A 301 1.99 -27.06 13.51
N LEU A 302 2.81 -27.65 14.36
CA LEU A 302 4.26 -27.84 14.13
C LEU A 302 4.64 -29.29 14.38
N GLU A 303 5.52 -29.83 13.52
CA GLU A 303 6.18 -31.11 13.76
C GLU A 303 7.36 -30.94 14.71
N SER A 304 7.48 -31.81 15.72
CA SER A 304 8.49 -31.70 16.78
C SER A 304 9.92 -31.62 16.24
N LYS A 305 10.23 -32.41 15.21
CA LYS A 305 11.56 -32.46 14.55
C LYS A 305 11.99 -31.11 13.95
N ASP A 306 11.06 -30.27 13.51
CA ASP A 306 11.36 -29.00 12.82
C ASP A 306 11.62 -27.84 13.79
N ILE A 307 11.33 -28.07 15.08
CA ILE A 307 11.37 -27.04 16.12
C ILE A 307 12.22 -27.40 17.32
N VAL A 308 13.01 -28.48 17.23
CA VAL A 308 13.99 -28.86 18.25
C VAL A 308 14.99 -27.73 18.44
N PHE A 309 15.00 -27.16 19.64
CA PHE A 309 15.97 -26.14 20.07
C PHE A 309 17.10 -26.77 20.90
N GLY A 310 16.82 -27.89 21.56
CA GLY A 310 17.79 -28.65 22.35
C GLY A 310 17.21 -29.97 22.85
N LYS A 311 17.97 -30.68 23.69
CA LYS A 311 17.49 -31.91 24.35
C LYS A 311 16.27 -31.61 25.22
N GLY A 312 15.11 -32.11 24.84
CA GLY A 312 13.84 -31.87 25.51
C GLY A 312 13.28 -30.45 25.33
N ILE A 313 13.81 -29.62 24.42
CA ILE A 313 13.42 -28.21 24.27
C ILE A 313 12.93 -27.94 22.85
N TYR A 314 11.73 -27.37 22.72
CA TYR A 314 11.07 -27.09 21.45
C TYR A 314 10.65 -25.61 21.37
N ALA A 315 10.95 -24.95 20.25
CA ALA A 315 10.70 -23.52 20.05
C ALA A 315 9.46 -23.26 19.19
N LEU A 316 8.41 -22.68 19.81
CA LEU A 316 7.13 -22.43 19.13
C LEU A 316 7.15 -21.14 18.28
N LYS A 317 8.06 -20.21 18.57
CA LYS A 317 8.32 -18.99 17.75
C LYS A 317 7.09 -18.09 17.51
N ASN A 318 6.10 -18.12 18.39
CA ASN A 318 4.94 -17.22 18.39
C ASN A 318 4.75 -16.63 19.80
N THR A 319 4.36 -15.36 19.87
CA THR A 319 4.08 -14.66 21.14
C THR A 319 2.62 -14.82 21.56
N ASP A 320 2.34 -14.66 22.84
CA ASP A 320 0.98 -14.70 23.42
C ASP A 320 0.19 -15.96 23.07
N ILE A 321 0.86 -17.11 23.21
CA ILE A 321 0.26 -18.44 23.11
C ILE A 321 -0.59 -18.70 24.37
N SER A 322 -1.80 -19.23 24.17
CA SER A 322 -2.65 -19.73 25.27
C SER A 322 -2.22 -21.15 25.64
N ILE A 323 -1.81 -21.36 26.90
CA ILE A 323 -1.38 -22.69 27.37
C ILE A 323 -2.51 -23.72 27.26
N GLU A 324 -3.75 -23.29 27.50
CA GLU A 324 -4.96 -24.10 27.42
C GLU A 324 -5.23 -24.61 26.00
N SER A 325 -4.64 -23.97 24.99
CA SER A 325 -4.77 -24.35 23.59
C SER A 325 -3.67 -25.29 23.09
N ILE A 326 -2.57 -25.44 23.85
CA ILE A 326 -1.46 -26.30 23.45
C ILE A 326 -1.91 -27.76 23.53
N LYS A 327 -1.77 -28.51 22.44
CA LYS A 327 -1.96 -29.96 22.40
C LYS A 327 -0.74 -30.64 21.80
N ILE A 328 -0.37 -31.77 22.40
CA ILE A 328 0.73 -32.62 21.96
C ILE A 328 0.14 -33.93 21.47
N THR A 329 0.32 -34.23 20.19
CA THR A 329 -0.34 -35.38 19.54
C THR A 329 0.71 -36.24 18.85
N LEU A 330 0.75 -37.53 19.20
CA LEU A 330 1.66 -38.49 18.58
C LEU A 330 0.96 -39.21 17.42
N PRO A 331 1.55 -39.22 16.21
CA PRO A 331 1.04 -40.03 15.11
C PRO A 331 1.13 -41.52 15.46
N PHE A 332 0.32 -42.33 14.79
CA PHE A 332 0.19 -43.78 15.02
C PHE A 332 1.56 -44.50 15.18
N SER A 333 2.52 -44.23 14.29
CA SER A 333 3.85 -44.84 14.32
C SER A 333 4.67 -44.52 15.58
N ALA A 334 4.48 -43.34 16.16
CA ALA A 334 5.12 -42.94 17.41
C ALA A 334 4.33 -43.45 18.63
N SER A 335 2.99 -43.47 18.53
CA SER A 335 2.09 -43.99 19.56
C SER A 335 2.39 -45.46 19.88
N GLU A 336 2.52 -46.32 18.88
CA GLU A 336 2.79 -47.75 19.08
C GLU A 336 4.13 -47.98 19.81
N LYS A 337 5.19 -47.29 19.36
CA LYS A 337 6.51 -47.34 20.01
C LYS A 337 6.44 -46.85 21.46
N LEU A 338 5.70 -45.78 21.71
CA LEU A 338 5.56 -45.25 23.07
C LEU A 338 4.77 -46.23 23.97
N ARG A 339 3.75 -46.92 23.45
CA ARG A 339 2.98 -47.94 24.20
C ARG A 339 3.84 -49.12 24.64
N GLU A 340 4.68 -49.63 23.75
CA GLU A 340 5.65 -50.69 24.08
C GLU A 340 6.56 -50.23 25.22
N LYS A 341 7.07 -49.00 25.15
CA LYS A 341 7.93 -48.44 26.19
C LYS A 341 7.23 -48.18 27.52
N PHE A 342 5.98 -47.76 27.52
CA PHE A 342 5.21 -47.63 28.76
C PHE A 342 4.99 -48.98 29.44
N THR A 343 4.83 -50.05 28.66
CA THR A 343 4.74 -51.42 29.17
C THR A 343 6.06 -51.84 29.85
N GLU A 344 7.20 -51.58 29.23
CA GLU A 344 8.53 -51.84 29.81
C GLU A 344 8.77 -51.02 31.10
N LEU A 345 8.28 -49.78 31.13
CA LEU A 345 8.34 -48.90 32.31
C LEU A 345 7.39 -49.32 33.44
N GLN A 346 6.49 -50.28 33.21
CA GLN A 346 5.42 -50.65 34.13
C GLN A 346 4.49 -49.47 34.47
N LYS A 347 4.24 -48.59 33.48
CA LYS A 347 3.32 -47.44 33.60
C LYS A 347 2.12 -47.62 32.66
N ASN A 348 0.94 -47.19 33.10
CA ASN A 348 -0.22 -47.15 32.23
C ASN A 348 -0.17 -45.88 31.36
N ILE A 349 -0.14 -46.04 30.04
CA ILE A 349 -0.09 -44.91 29.11
C ILE A 349 -1.36 -44.06 29.17
N ASP A 350 -2.50 -44.67 29.49
CA ASP A 350 -3.79 -43.98 29.55
C ASP A 350 -3.88 -43.02 30.76
N ASP A 351 -2.93 -43.09 31.70
CA ASP A 351 -2.81 -42.10 32.79
C ASP A 351 -2.29 -40.75 32.28
N TYR A 352 -1.57 -40.75 31.16
CA TYR A 352 -0.87 -39.59 30.59
C TYR A 352 -1.45 -39.13 29.26
N PHE A 353 -2.05 -40.05 28.49
CA PHE A 353 -2.56 -39.77 27.15
C PHE A 353 -4.02 -40.18 26.99
N GLU A 354 -4.74 -39.45 26.14
CA GLU A 354 -6.05 -39.83 25.61
C GLU A 354 -5.86 -40.53 24.27
N ASN A 355 -6.60 -41.62 24.04
CA ASN A 355 -6.54 -42.39 22.80
C ASN A 355 -7.76 -42.12 21.92
N SER A 356 -7.52 -41.73 20.67
CA SER A 356 -8.56 -41.62 19.65
C SER A 356 -8.06 -42.22 18.34
N ALA A 357 -8.69 -43.32 17.91
CA ALA A 357 -8.41 -44.00 16.65
C ALA A 357 -6.91 -44.33 16.40
N GLY A 358 -6.16 -44.71 17.46
CA GLY A 358 -4.74 -45.09 17.36
C GLY A 358 -3.76 -43.90 17.40
N VAL A 359 -4.27 -42.68 17.44
CA VAL A 359 -3.51 -41.46 17.73
C VAL A 359 -3.66 -41.17 19.22
N ILE A 360 -2.55 -40.87 19.90
CA ILE A 360 -2.59 -40.48 21.31
C ILE A 360 -2.29 -38.99 21.47
N THR A 361 -3.07 -38.33 22.31
CA THR A 361 -2.91 -36.92 22.65
C THR A 361 -2.57 -36.82 24.13
N LEU A 362 -1.55 -36.05 24.48
CA LEU A 362 -1.19 -35.83 25.88
C LEU A 362 -2.35 -35.13 26.60
N LYS A 363 -2.71 -35.61 27.79
CA LYS A 363 -3.75 -34.97 28.60
C LYS A 363 -3.32 -33.56 29.01
N GLN A 364 -4.28 -32.64 29.03
CA GLN A 364 -4.02 -31.23 29.31
C GLN A 364 -3.40 -31.00 30.70
N ASP A 365 -3.72 -31.82 31.70
CA ASP A 365 -3.16 -31.73 33.06
C ASP A 365 -1.65 -32.06 33.13
N LYS A 366 -1.10 -32.65 32.05
CA LYS A 366 0.34 -32.90 31.88
C LYS A 366 1.07 -31.74 31.21
N ILE A 367 0.38 -30.69 30.78
CA ILE A 367 0.95 -29.46 30.22
C ILE A 367 0.88 -28.36 31.27
N LYS A 368 2.04 -27.97 31.82
CA LYS A 368 2.16 -27.06 32.96
C LYS A 368 2.84 -25.76 32.57
N ASN A 369 2.61 -24.69 33.32
CA ASN A 369 3.37 -23.46 33.16
C ASN A 369 4.70 -23.56 33.91
N VAL A 370 5.78 -23.08 33.30
CA VAL A 370 7.09 -23.01 33.99
C VAL A 370 7.02 -22.12 35.23
N SER A 371 6.18 -21.08 35.25
CA SER A 371 6.01 -20.22 36.43
C SER A 371 5.46 -20.95 37.67
N GLU A 372 4.89 -22.14 37.49
CA GLU A 372 4.30 -22.96 38.54
C GLU A 372 5.21 -24.13 38.96
N THR A 373 6.45 -24.16 38.45
CA THR A 373 7.41 -25.26 38.65
C THR A 373 8.77 -24.71 39.06
N PHE A 374 9.52 -25.44 39.90
CA PHE A 374 10.88 -25.06 40.28
C PHE A 374 11.86 -25.16 39.10
N ASP A 375 12.73 -24.16 38.94
CA ASP A 375 13.73 -24.09 37.86
C ASP A 375 14.62 -25.34 37.79
N ASP A 376 14.96 -25.93 38.95
CA ASP A 376 15.77 -27.15 39.05
C ASP A 376 15.09 -28.35 38.37
N VAL A 377 13.77 -28.46 38.46
CA VAL A 377 13.01 -29.54 37.82
C VAL A 377 13.13 -29.41 36.30
N ILE A 378 12.93 -28.20 35.76
CA ILE A 378 13.06 -27.93 34.32
C ILE A 378 14.49 -28.18 33.83
N ALA A 379 15.50 -27.76 34.60
CA ALA A 379 16.90 -27.96 34.28
C ALA A 379 17.31 -29.44 34.22
N GLN A 380 16.66 -30.30 35.03
CA GLN A 380 16.94 -31.73 35.09
C GLN A 380 16.36 -32.54 33.92
N LEU A 381 15.27 -32.07 33.28
CA LEU A 381 14.58 -32.79 32.21
C LEU A 381 15.48 -33.18 31.03
N LYS A 382 16.48 -32.35 30.70
CA LYS A 382 17.44 -32.60 29.61
C LYS A 382 18.38 -33.78 29.84
N PHE A 383 18.44 -34.29 31.08
CA PHE A 383 19.24 -35.43 31.48
C PHE A 383 18.41 -36.71 31.61
N LEU A 384 17.09 -36.61 31.47
CA LEU A 384 16.19 -37.76 31.49
C LEU A 384 16.04 -38.27 30.05
N ASP A 385 16.96 -39.10 29.58
CA ASP A 385 16.94 -39.64 28.20
C ASP A 385 16.72 -41.16 28.13
N ASP A 386 16.78 -41.84 29.27
CA ASP A 386 16.63 -43.29 29.39
C ASP A 386 15.45 -43.72 30.27
N GLU A 387 15.05 -44.97 30.11
CA GLU A 387 13.86 -45.54 30.73
C GLU A 387 13.97 -45.60 32.26
N LYS A 388 15.17 -45.92 32.79
CA LYS A 388 15.41 -46.01 34.23
C LYS A 388 15.19 -44.67 34.93
N SER A 389 15.63 -43.56 34.33
CA SER A 389 15.49 -42.23 34.91
C SER A 389 14.04 -41.71 34.89
N ILE A 390 13.18 -42.26 34.03
CA ILE A 390 11.78 -41.85 33.86
C ILE A 390 10.82 -42.63 34.75
N LYS A 391 11.17 -43.89 35.07
CA LYS A 391 10.32 -44.79 35.83
C LYS A 391 9.88 -44.18 37.16
N ASP A 392 10.82 -43.62 37.92
CA ASP A 392 10.57 -43.11 39.26
C ASP A 392 10.31 -41.59 39.32
N ASN A 393 10.26 -40.92 38.16
CA ASN A 393 10.09 -39.47 38.09
C ASN A 393 8.77 -39.09 37.40
N GLU A 394 7.78 -38.66 38.20
CA GLU A 394 6.47 -38.23 37.69
C GLU A 394 6.53 -36.98 36.82
N ASN A 395 7.55 -36.12 37.01
CA ASN A 395 7.74 -34.90 36.23
C ASN A 395 8.34 -35.17 34.85
N ALA A 396 8.97 -36.33 34.66
CA ALA A 396 9.63 -36.71 33.40
C ALA A 396 8.65 -36.84 32.23
N LEU A 397 7.37 -37.06 32.49
CA LEU A 397 6.34 -37.24 31.46
C LEU A 397 5.47 -35.99 31.23
N ASN A 398 5.77 -34.89 31.93
CA ASN A 398 5.08 -33.62 31.75
C ASN A 398 5.75 -32.77 30.66
N PHE A 399 4.98 -31.83 30.13
CA PHE A 399 5.45 -30.75 29.27
C PHE A 399 5.28 -29.43 30.01
N TYR A 400 6.27 -28.56 29.92
CA TYR A 400 6.31 -27.30 30.63
C TYR A 400 6.46 -26.15 29.64
N PHE A 401 5.47 -25.28 29.57
CA PHE A 401 5.46 -24.14 28.66
C PHE A 401 5.97 -22.88 29.36
N ASN A 402 6.98 -22.25 28.76
CA ASN A 402 7.46 -20.93 29.17
C ASN A 402 6.90 -19.90 28.19
N LYS A 403 5.89 -19.15 28.64
CA LYS A 403 5.22 -18.13 27.83
C LYS A 403 6.18 -17.04 27.34
N ASP A 404 7.05 -16.57 28.21
CA ASP A 404 7.95 -15.43 27.93
C ASP A 404 9.01 -15.78 26.88
N LYS A 405 9.54 -17.01 26.94
CA LYS A 405 10.54 -17.49 25.99
C LYS A 405 9.91 -18.19 24.77
N SER A 406 8.60 -18.47 24.82
CA SER A 406 7.89 -19.28 23.81
C SER A 406 8.56 -20.64 23.56
N LEU A 407 8.99 -21.26 24.66
CA LEU A 407 9.68 -22.54 24.68
C LEU A 407 8.84 -23.58 25.41
N LEU A 408 8.84 -24.80 24.89
CA LEU A 408 8.25 -25.97 25.53
C LEU A 408 9.37 -26.92 25.98
N TYR A 409 9.36 -27.28 27.25
CA TYR A 409 10.34 -28.17 27.87
C TYR A 409 9.68 -29.51 28.21
N THR A 410 10.39 -30.60 27.98
CA THR A 410 10.00 -31.95 28.42
C THR A 410 11.25 -32.80 28.59
N SER A 411 11.08 -34.02 29.07
CA SER A 411 12.17 -35.00 29.15
C SER A 411 12.79 -35.25 27.78
N SER A 412 14.13 -35.34 27.73
CA SER A 412 14.86 -35.65 26.50
C SER A 412 14.53 -37.02 25.90
N PHE A 413 13.87 -37.88 26.66
CA PHE A 413 13.23 -39.09 26.17
C PHE A 413 12.30 -38.86 24.97
N PHE A 414 11.51 -37.77 25.00
CA PHE A 414 10.55 -37.47 23.94
C PHE A 414 11.22 -37.07 22.62
N ASN A 415 12.51 -36.72 22.62
CA ASN A 415 13.25 -36.46 21.38
C ASN A 415 13.34 -37.69 20.45
N LYS A 416 13.08 -38.90 20.96
CA LYS A 416 13.10 -40.15 20.18
C LYS A 416 11.78 -40.41 19.44
N TYR A 417 10.75 -39.60 19.67
CA TYR A 417 9.42 -39.78 19.12
C TYR A 417 8.98 -38.53 18.35
N ASP A 418 8.44 -38.75 17.16
CA ASP A 418 7.79 -37.67 16.42
C ASP A 418 6.44 -37.34 17.07
N PHE A 419 6.14 -36.06 17.18
CA PHE A 419 4.85 -35.57 17.65
C PHE A 419 4.52 -34.21 17.04
N TYR A 420 3.25 -33.87 17.01
CA TYR A 420 2.75 -32.57 16.59
C TYR A 420 2.43 -31.71 17.80
N ILE A 421 2.72 -30.42 17.69
CA ILE A 421 2.31 -29.39 18.65
C ILE A 421 1.32 -28.48 17.94
N SER A 422 0.06 -28.50 18.37
CA SER A 422 -0.94 -27.53 17.93
C SER A 422 -1.22 -26.51 19.02
N TYR A 423 -1.32 -25.23 18.69
CA TYR A 423 -1.65 -24.18 19.67
C TYR A 423 -2.29 -22.97 19.01
N GLN A 424 -3.01 -22.20 19.82
CA GLN A 424 -3.55 -20.89 19.46
C GLN A 424 -2.66 -19.78 19.99
N TYR A 425 -2.47 -18.74 19.20
CA TYR A 425 -1.72 -17.54 19.58
C TYR A 425 -2.44 -16.28 19.14
N LYS A 426 -2.21 -15.20 19.89
CA LYS A 426 -2.74 -13.87 19.57
C LYS A 426 -1.69 -13.08 18.81
N GLU A 427 -2.04 -12.62 17.62
CA GLU A 427 -1.22 -11.70 16.85
C GLU A 427 -1.80 -10.29 16.98
N LYS A 428 -0.97 -9.36 17.47
CA LYS A 428 -1.32 -7.93 17.42
C LYS A 428 -1.18 -7.46 15.98
N GLN A 429 -2.24 -6.96 15.38
CA GLN A 429 -2.12 -6.22 14.13
C GLN A 429 -1.20 -5.02 14.35
N SER A 430 -0.31 -4.78 13.39
CA SER A 430 0.55 -3.59 13.37
C SER A 430 -0.33 -2.34 13.27
N VAL A 431 -0.27 -1.50 14.29
CA VAL A 431 -1.05 -0.25 14.36
C VAL A 431 -0.21 0.88 13.75
N ILE A 432 -0.79 1.62 12.82
CA ILE A 432 -0.15 2.79 12.20
C ILE A 432 -0.58 4.04 12.96
N ASP A 433 0.38 4.84 13.43
CA ASP A 433 0.13 6.08 14.18
C ASP A 433 -0.73 7.08 13.37
N SER A 434 -1.55 7.89 14.05
CA SER A 434 -2.42 8.91 13.44
C SER A 434 -1.66 10.04 12.74
N GLU A 435 -0.36 10.21 13.03
CA GLU A 435 0.55 11.11 12.31
C GLU A 435 0.82 10.68 10.85
N TYR A 436 0.51 9.43 10.47
CA TYR A 436 0.63 8.92 9.10
C TYR A 436 -0.74 8.91 8.44
N PHE A 437 -0.90 9.63 7.32
CA PHE A 437 -2.10 9.58 6.49
C PHE A 437 -1.78 10.04 5.05
N THR A 438 -2.68 9.85 4.10
CA THR A 438 -2.53 10.34 2.72
C THR A 438 -3.00 11.80 2.65
N PRO A 439 -2.23 12.75 2.07
CA PRO A 439 -2.69 14.10 1.83
C PRO A 439 -4.07 14.11 1.17
N ILE A 440 -5.02 14.80 1.80
CA ILE A 440 -6.39 14.89 1.31
C ILE A 440 -6.38 15.92 0.19
N LEU A 441 -6.55 15.46 -1.05
CA LEU A 441 -6.91 16.34 -2.16
C LEU A 441 -8.36 16.79 -1.94
N PHE A 442 -8.58 18.09 -1.86
CA PHE A 442 -9.92 18.64 -1.77
C PHE A 442 -10.11 19.87 -2.66
N GLU A 443 -11.30 19.95 -3.25
CA GLU A 443 -11.81 21.07 -4.05
C GLU A 443 -13.17 21.48 -3.45
N PHE A 444 -13.52 22.77 -3.47
CA PHE A 444 -14.88 23.21 -3.07
C PHE A 444 -15.36 24.42 -3.88
N SER A 445 -16.68 24.58 -4.01
CA SER A 445 -17.30 25.70 -4.72
C SER A 445 -18.30 26.41 -3.82
N LEU A 446 -18.39 27.74 -3.89
CA LEU A 446 -19.44 28.52 -3.23
C LEU A 446 -20.40 29.14 -4.24
N LYS A 447 -21.70 29.11 -3.93
CA LYS A 447 -22.76 29.76 -4.71
C LYS A 447 -23.66 30.56 -3.77
N GLY A 448 -23.86 31.84 -4.03
CA GLY A 448 -24.62 32.78 -3.17
C GLY A 448 -25.75 33.50 -3.89
#